data_AF-A0A1Q8FZ67-F1
#
_entry.id   AF-A0A1Q8FZ67-F1
#
_cell.length_a   1.000
_cell.length_b   1.000
_cell.length_c   1.000
_cell.angle_alpha   90.00
_cell.angle_beta   90.00
_cell.angle_gamma   90.00
#
_symmetry.space_group_name_H-M   'P 1'
#
loop_
_entity.id
_entity.type
_entity.pdbx_description
1 polymer ?
#
loop_
_entity_poly.entity_id
_entity_poly.type
_entity_poly.pdbx_seq_one_letter_code
_entity_poly.pdbx_strand_id
1 'polypeptide(L)' 'MRSAFERLHGRDEFDGTGVGLATCRKIAERHAGELTAWGEPDAGAVFTLLLPVRQGNVM' A
#
# COMPACT_ATOMS: atom_id res chain seq x y z
N MET A 1 -10.01 -12.96 9.17
CA MET A 1 -9.07 -12.34 10.13
C MET A 1 -7.68 -12.28 9.51
N ARG A 2 -7.27 -11.13 8.95
CA ARG A 2 -5.88 -10.59 8.84
C ARG A 2 -6.00 -9.10 8.48
N SER A 3 -6.03 -8.22 9.47
CA SER A 3 -5.93 -6.76 9.27
C SER A 3 -4.45 -6.42 9.16
N ALA A 4 -4.00 -5.83 8.05
CA ALA A 4 -2.57 -5.55 7.80
C ALA A 4 -2.22 -4.06 7.85
N PHE A 5 -3.12 -3.17 8.29
CA PHE A 5 -2.87 -1.73 8.24
C PHE A 5 -3.48 -1.00 9.43
N GLU A 6 -3.12 -1.43 10.64
CA GLU A 6 -3.24 -0.58 11.82
C GLU A 6 -2.00 0.31 11.94
N ARG A 7 -2.22 1.55 12.40
CA ARG A 7 -1.16 2.53 12.65
C ARG A 7 -0.22 1.98 13.71
N LEU A 8 1.05 1.82 13.37
CA LEU A 8 2.08 1.30 14.27
C LEU A 8 2.76 2.37 15.15
N HIS A 9 2.64 3.67 14.85
CA HIS A 9 3.38 4.73 15.55
C HIS A 9 2.50 5.94 15.94
N GLY A 10 2.81 6.52 17.11
CA GLY A 10 2.12 7.66 17.71
C GLY A 10 2.35 8.97 16.95
N ARG A 11 1.45 9.95 17.16
CA ARG A 11 1.38 11.23 16.43
C ARG A 11 2.65 12.09 16.44
N ASP A 12 3.63 11.81 17.29
CA ASP A 12 4.79 12.67 17.52
C ASP A 12 6.06 12.28 16.75
N GLU A 13 6.06 11.16 16.02
CA GLU A 13 7.30 10.66 15.39
C GLU A 13 7.36 10.90 13.87
N PHE A 14 6.22 11.14 13.20
CA PHE A 14 6.17 11.41 11.76
C PHE A 14 5.00 12.34 11.40
N ASP A 15 5.30 13.42 10.66
CA ASP A 15 4.34 14.43 10.16
C ASP A 15 3.33 13.87 9.12
N GLY A 16 3.47 12.59 8.78
CA GLY A 16 2.63 11.89 7.81
C GLY A 16 1.33 11.39 8.43
N THR A 17 0.20 11.64 7.76
CA THR A 17 -1.12 11.12 8.17
C THR A 17 -1.26 9.59 8.03
N GLY A 18 -0.26 8.91 7.45
CA GLY A 18 -0.28 7.47 7.18
C GLY A 18 -1.24 7.05 6.06
N VAL A 19 -1.75 8.01 5.28
CA VAL A 19 -2.81 7.78 4.28
C VAL A 19 -2.24 7.40 2.90
N GLY A 20 -0.98 7.70 2.61
CA GLY A 20 -0.35 7.51 1.29
C GLY A 20 -0.46 6.07 0.76
N LEU A 21 0.06 5.09 1.50
CA LEU A 21 0.01 3.68 1.09
C LEU A 21 -1.41 3.12 1.06
N ALA A 22 -2.29 3.60 1.95
CA ALA A 22 -3.70 3.23 1.93
C ALA A 22 -4.40 3.71 0.64
N THR A 23 -4.03 4.90 0.15
CA THR A 23 -4.49 5.44 -1.14
C THR A 23 -3.90 4.66 -2.31
N CYS A 24 -2.60 4.38 -2.30
CA CYS A 24 -1.94 3.59 -3.35
C CYS A 24 -2.58 2.21 -3.49
N ARG A 25 -2.87 1.52 -2.39
CA ARG A 25 -3.57 0.23 -2.41
C ARG A 25 -4.96 0.35 -3.03
N LYS A 26 -5.76 1.34 -2.64
CA LYS A 26 -7.10 1.56 -3.22
C LYS A 26 -7.05 1.81 -4.72
N ILE A 27 -6.02 2.52 -5.19
CA ILE A 27 -5.80 2.75 -6.63
C ILE A 27 -5.46 1.42 -7.32
N ALA A 28 -4.51 0.65 -6.78
CA ALA A 28 -4.16 -0.66 -7.31
C ALA A 28 -5.38 -1.59 -7.42
N GLU A 29 -6.20 -1.67 -6.37
CA GLU A 29 -7.44 -2.46 -6.34
C GLU A 29 -8.44 -2.02 -7.42
N ARG A 30 -8.63 -0.71 -7.63
CA ARG A 30 -9.48 -0.17 -8.70
C ARG A 30 -9.02 -0.59 -10.09
N HIS A 31 -7.72 -0.81 -10.23
CA HIS A 31 -7.08 -1.28 -11.46
C HIS A 31 -7.01 -2.82 -11.54
N ALA A 32 -7.76 -3.53 -10.69
CA ALA A 32 -7.73 -4.99 -10.55
C ALA A 32 -6.32 -5.54 -10.30
N GLY A 33 -5.48 -4.73 -9.65
CA GLY A 33 -4.12 -5.05 -9.27
C GLY A 33 -3.94 -5.19 -7.76
N GLU A 34 -2.70 -5.36 -7.35
CA GLU A 34 -2.29 -5.61 -5.98
C GLU A 34 -1.05 -4.77 -5.62
N LEU A 35 -0.99 -4.28 -4.38
CA LEU A 35 0.17 -3.59 -3.83
C LEU A 35 0.65 -4.34 -2.59
N THR A 36 1.91 -4.78 -2.60
CA THR A 36 2.59 -5.39 -1.45
C THR A 36 3.79 -4.56 -1.03
N ALA A 37 4.17 -4.67 0.23
CA ALA A 37 5.33 -3.99 0.79
C ALA A 37 6.08 -4.96 1.70
N TRP A 38 7.39 -4.99 1.57
CA TRP A 38 8.30 -5.71 2.45
C TRP A 38 9.47 -4.79 2.79
N GLY A 39 9.96 -4.86 4.01
CA GLY A 39 11.12 -4.08 4.42
C GLY A 39 11.75 -4.66 5.67
N GLU A 40 12.99 -4.29 5.88
CA GLU A 40 13.80 -4.71 7.01
C GLU A 40 14.50 -3.47 7.60
N PRO A 41 14.53 -3.31 8.94
CA PRO A 41 15.26 -2.22 9.58
C PRO A 41 16.70 -2.15 9.05
N ASP A 42 17.20 -0.94 8.81
CA ASP A 42 18.56 -0.68 8.31
C ASP A 42 18.89 -1.25 6.91
N ALA A 43 17.97 -1.96 6.26
CA ALA A 43 18.12 -2.49 4.89
C ALA A 43 17.15 -1.86 3.87
N GLY A 44 16.18 -1.07 4.35
CA GLY A 44 15.22 -0.35 3.53
C GLY A 44 13.93 -1.12 3.26
N ALA A 45 13.21 -0.73 2.21
CA ALA A 45 11.91 -1.29 1.87
C ALA A 45 11.70 -1.43 0.36
N VAL A 46 10.96 -2.46 -0.02
CA VAL A 46 10.55 -2.79 -1.38
C VAL A 46 9.02 -2.76 -1.45
N PHE A 47 8.50 -1.98 -2.40
CA PHE A 47 7.08 -1.89 -2.70
C PHE A 47 6.84 -2.50 -4.07
N THR A 48 6.01 -3.53 -4.16
CA THR A 48 5.70 -4.23 -5.40
C THR A 48 4.27 -3.94 -5.82
N LEU A 49 4.11 -3.37 -7.01
CA LEU A 49 2.81 -3.10 -7.63
C LEU A 49 2.61 -4.07 -8.79
N LEU A 50 1.59 -4.93 -8.68
CA LEU A 50 1.17 -5.84 -9.74
C LEU A 50 -0.08 -5.29 -10.42
N LEU A 51 -0.02 -5.10 -11.73
CA LEU A 51 -1.15 -4.62 -12.53
C LEU A 51 -1.42 -5.57 -13.70
N PRO A 52 -2.71 -5.83 -14.03
CA PRO A 52 -3.06 -6.50 -15.27
C PRO A 52 -2.64 -5.67 -16.49
N VAL A 53 -2.06 -6.33 -17.50
CA VAL A 53 -1.66 -5.69 -18.78
C VAL A 53 -2.87 -5.10 -19.51
N ARG A 54 -4.05 -5.69 -19.30
CA ARG A 54 -5.33 -5.20 -19.82
C ARG A 54 -6.30 -5.02 -18.67
N GLN A 55 -6.73 -3.78 -18.48
CA GLN A 55 -7.81 -3.46 -17.57
C GLN A 55 -9.09 -3.49 -18.38
N GLY A 56 -9.97 -4.45 -18.09
CA GLY A 56 -11.32 -4.40 -18.64
C GLY A 56 -11.97 -3.12 -18.16
N ASN A 57 -12.52 -2.32 -19.06
CA ASN A 57 -13.28 -1.13 -18.70
C ASN A 57 -14.48 -1.58 -17.86
N VAL A 58 -14.36 -1.51 -16.54
CA VAL A 58 -15.47 -1.80 -15.62
C VAL A 58 -16.42 -0.61 -15.76
N MET A 59 -17.45 -0.82 -16.57
CA MET A 59 -18.62 0.05 -16.70
C MET A 59 -19.42 0.06 -15.40
#